data_AF-A0A7J0CRT1-F1
#
_entry.id   AF-A0A7J0CRT1-F1
#
_cell.length_a   1.000
_cell.length_b   1.000
_cell.length_c   1.000
_cell.angle_alpha   90.00
_cell.angle_beta   90.00
_cell.angle_gamma   90.00
#
_symmetry.space_group_name_H-M   'P 1'
#
loop_
_entity.id
_entity.type
_entity.pdbx_description
1 polymer ?
#
loop_
_entity_poly.entity_id
_entity_poly.type
_entity_poly.pdbx_seq_one_letter_code
_entity_poly.pdbx_strand_id
1 'polypeptide(L)'
;MPRGSRDEVARVCAEADGGRSWIVRCPVYARHLILVMPAEEAPEGTATDEAVAALVDHCVVGVSEQVPLADTATGYRQAFHALAVAREHPARHVRFGLAPEPALVVGRAGRQWAEALLTPLLTHVPRRAQDPGSQELAATAASWLAFSSHATGHLKVHRNTLAARLKLIGELLGLDLHRLADQSALDLALRIRATPAPVCTPDPGEPARTADSAHADGTAAPVHANGAAHDLDEVLRRPAVQEWAARQLAPMTGPAGPAAEETLRAWLGCEGRLGPTAAELGISVPGARKRLTRLETVLQRSLLRPPSARYDLWLALRAQEVKP
;
A
#
# COMPACT_ATOMS: atom_id res chain seq x y z
N MET A 1 20.59 14.47 13.06
CA MET A 1 20.04 15.80 12.74
C MET A 1 19.49 16.41 14.02
N PRO A 2 19.82 17.67 14.35
CA PRO A 2 19.34 18.32 15.57
C PRO A 2 17.82 18.45 15.53
N ARG A 3 17.16 18.41 16.69
CA ARG A 3 15.71 18.55 16.83
C ARG A 3 15.15 19.87 16.25
N GLY A 4 15.99 20.89 16.08
CA GLY A 4 15.61 22.21 15.55
C GLY A 4 15.18 22.23 14.08
N SER A 5 15.75 21.38 13.21
CA SER A 5 15.47 21.45 11.77
C SER A 5 14.02 21.10 11.41
N ARG A 6 13.38 20.18 12.14
CA ARG A 6 11.97 19.80 11.85
C ARG A 6 10.98 20.86 12.33
N ASP A 7 11.26 21.48 13.47
CA ASP A 7 10.37 22.49 14.06
C ASP A 7 10.47 23.80 13.28
N GLU A 8 11.65 24.10 12.75
CA GLU A 8 11.87 25.16 11.77
C GLU A 8 11.08 24.93 10.49
N VAL A 9 11.15 23.74 9.88
CA VAL A 9 10.36 23.41 8.68
C VAL A 9 8.87 23.54 8.96
N ALA A 10 8.38 23.05 10.10
CA ALA A 10 6.97 23.16 10.47
C ALA A 10 6.53 24.63 10.59
N ARG A 11 7.35 25.50 11.19
CA ARG A 11 7.08 26.94 11.28
C ARG A 11 7.02 27.59 9.90
N VAL A 12 8.01 27.30 9.04
CA VAL A 12 8.06 27.84 7.67
C VAL A 12 6.84 27.41 6.86
N CYS A 13 6.40 26.16 6.99
CA CYS A 13 5.20 25.67 6.31
C CYS A 13 3.94 26.39 6.80
N ALA A 14 3.78 26.55 8.12
CA ALA A 14 2.62 27.23 8.70
C ALA A 14 2.55 28.71 8.28
N GLU A 15 3.69 29.39 8.18
CA GLU A 15 3.78 30.76 7.69
C GLU A 15 3.44 30.85 6.19
N ALA A 16 3.92 29.90 5.38
CA ALA A 16 3.72 29.90 3.93
C ALA A 16 2.25 29.67 3.51
N ASP A 17 1.48 28.88 4.26
CA ASP A 17 0.06 28.59 3.92
C ASP A 17 -0.98 29.46 4.65
N GLY A 18 -0.53 30.33 5.55
CA GLY A 18 -1.40 31.18 6.37
C GLY A 18 -2.09 30.45 7.53
N GLY A 19 -1.55 29.33 8.02
CA GLY A 19 -2.12 28.52 9.10
C GLY A 19 -3.31 27.65 8.70
N ARG A 20 -3.50 27.40 7.40
CA ARG A 20 -4.62 26.61 6.85
C ARG A 20 -4.35 25.11 6.88
N SER A 21 -3.10 24.66 6.98
CA SER A 21 -2.78 23.23 7.01
C SER A 21 -2.66 22.66 8.42
N TRP A 22 -3.01 21.38 8.55
CA TRP A 22 -2.64 20.59 9.74
C TRP A 22 -1.27 19.97 9.53
N ILE A 23 -0.31 20.39 10.37
CA ILE A 23 1.06 19.90 10.36
C ILE A 23 1.22 18.83 11.44
N VAL A 24 1.46 17.59 11.01
CA VAL A 24 1.59 16.43 11.88
C VAL A 24 2.99 15.83 11.76
N ARG A 25 3.61 15.50 12.89
CA ARG A 25 4.88 14.77 12.91
C ARG A 25 4.61 13.31 12.57
N CYS A 26 5.36 12.74 11.63
CA CYS A 26 5.24 11.31 11.34
C CYS A 26 5.69 10.48 12.57
N PRO A 27 4.84 9.57 13.08
CA PRO A 27 5.20 8.74 14.25
C PRO A 27 6.26 7.68 13.93
N VAL A 28 6.44 7.37 12.65
CA VAL A 28 7.36 6.32 12.16
C VAL A 28 8.71 6.91 11.76
N TYR A 29 8.69 8.02 11.02
CA TYR A 29 9.88 8.66 10.47
C TYR A 29 10.15 10.00 11.16
N ALA A 30 11.15 10.02 12.05
CA ALA A 30 11.47 11.20 12.84
C ALA A 30 11.78 12.47 12.01
N ARG A 31 12.21 12.30 10.75
CA ARG A 31 12.52 13.38 9.81
C ARG A 31 11.38 13.79 8.89
N HIS A 32 10.21 13.15 8.97
CA HIS A 32 9.07 13.46 8.11
C HIS A 32 8.05 14.34 8.85
N LEU A 33 7.52 15.30 8.11
CA LEU A 33 6.31 16.04 8.44
C LEU A 33 5.22 15.65 7.44
N ILE A 34 3.98 15.62 7.91
CA ILE A 34 2.79 15.35 7.11
C ILE A 34 1.96 16.62 7.17
N LEU A 35 1.67 17.21 6.02
CA LEU A 35 0.83 18.40 5.89
C LEU A 35 -0.49 17.95 5.28
N VAL A 36 -1.60 18.16 5.99
CA VAL A 36 -2.95 17.99 5.45
C VAL A 36 -3.47 19.38 5.11
N MET A 37 -3.66 19.63 3.82
CA MET A 37 -4.07 20.93 3.31
C MET A 37 -5.49 20.82 2.75
N PRO A 38 -6.35 21.84 2.93
CA PRO A 38 -7.63 21.88 2.24
C PRO A 38 -7.39 21.90 0.73
N ALA A 39 -8.28 21.24 -0.02
CA ALA A 39 -8.29 21.39 -1.47
C ALA A 39 -8.63 22.85 -1.79
N GLU A 40 -7.70 23.57 -2.41
CA GLU A 40 -7.98 24.95 -2.85
C GLU A 40 -8.86 24.92 -4.11
N GLU A 41 -9.87 25.78 -4.17
CA GLU A 41 -10.29 26.36 -5.46
C GLU A 41 -9.13 27.25 -5.90
N ALA A 42 -8.39 26.83 -6.93
CA ALA A 42 -7.07 27.36 -7.27
C ALA A 42 -6.95 28.89 -7.15
N PRO A 43 -6.13 29.43 -6.23
CA PRO A 43 -5.72 30.82 -6.26
C PRO A 43 -4.56 30.97 -7.26
N GLU A 44 -4.45 32.14 -7.88
CA GLU A 44 -3.30 32.56 -8.67
C GLU A 44 -2.06 32.68 -7.75
N GLY A 45 -1.28 31.60 -7.60
CA GLY A 45 -0.09 31.55 -6.74
C GLY A 45 0.81 30.35 -7.02
N THR A 46 2.06 30.41 -6.54
CA THR A 46 2.97 29.25 -6.56
C THR A 46 2.41 28.16 -5.67
N ALA A 47 2.39 26.93 -6.18
CA ALA A 47 1.82 25.82 -5.43
C ALA A 47 2.62 25.54 -4.16
N THR A 48 1.93 25.24 -3.05
CA THR A 48 2.52 25.14 -1.71
C THR A 48 3.67 24.13 -1.62
N ASP A 49 3.64 23.05 -2.39
CA ASP A 49 4.72 22.06 -2.47
C ASP A 49 6.01 22.60 -3.09
N GLU A 50 5.89 23.42 -4.14
CA GLU A 50 7.02 24.12 -4.75
C GLU A 50 7.58 25.17 -3.78
N ALA A 51 6.71 25.92 -3.12
CA ALA A 51 7.10 26.90 -2.11
C ALA A 51 7.86 26.23 -0.94
N VAL A 52 7.35 25.12 -0.39
CA VAL A 52 8.02 24.40 0.72
C VAL A 52 9.37 23.82 0.27
N ALA A 53 9.47 23.28 -0.95
CA ALA A 53 10.73 22.76 -1.49
C ALA A 53 11.76 23.86 -1.78
N ALA A 54 11.31 25.08 -2.11
CA ALA A 54 12.17 26.24 -2.31
C ALA A 54 12.63 26.90 -1.01
N LEU A 55 11.76 26.95 0.01
CA LEU A 55 11.99 27.71 1.25
C LEU A 55 12.97 27.04 2.22
N VAL A 56 13.06 25.72 2.24
CA VAL A 56 13.95 24.99 3.16
C VAL A 56 14.97 24.20 2.37
N ASP A 57 16.24 24.61 2.47
CA ASP A 57 17.31 23.88 1.83
C ASP A 57 17.38 22.43 2.34
N HIS A 58 17.49 21.49 1.40
CA HIS A 58 17.44 20.04 1.60
C HIS A 58 16.08 19.42 1.95
N CYS A 59 14.98 20.19 1.94
CA CYS A 59 13.65 19.62 2.07
C CYS A 59 13.23 18.93 0.75
N VAL A 60 12.56 17.79 0.86
CA VAL A 60 12.05 17.04 -0.28
C VAL A 60 10.57 16.77 -0.03
N VAL A 61 9.74 17.06 -1.02
CA VAL A 61 8.28 17.06 -0.89
C VAL A 61 7.67 16.02 -1.82
N GLY A 62 6.80 15.17 -1.28
CA GLY A 62 5.93 14.30 -2.06
C GLY A 62 4.49 14.69 -1.80
N VAL A 63 3.71 14.82 -2.85
CA VAL A 63 2.32 15.28 -2.78
C VAL A 63 1.40 14.17 -3.27
N SER A 64 0.32 13.91 -2.55
CA SER A 64 -0.73 12.99 -2.99
C SER A 64 -1.64 13.64 -4.04
N GLU A 65 -2.56 12.86 -4.58
CA GLU A 65 -3.76 13.44 -5.18
C GLU A 65 -4.65 14.06 -4.10
N GLN A 66 -5.66 14.82 -4.53
CA GLN A 66 -6.72 15.24 -3.64
C GLN A 66 -7.53 14.01 -3.21
N VAL A 67 -7.61 13.80 -1.90
CA VAL A 67 -8.37 12.69 -1.32
C VAL A 67 -9.38 13.23 -0.32
N PRO A 68 -10.55 12.57 -0.15
CA PRO A 68 -11.42 12.86 0.97
C PRO A 68 -10.65 12.80 2.30
N LEU A 69 -11.03 13.62 3.28
CA LEU A 69 -10.33 13.66 4.57
C LEU A 69 -10.31 12.28 5.27
N ALA A 70 -11.36 11.48 5.08
CA ALA A 70 -11.44 10.12 5.59
C ALA A 70 -10.36 9.19 4.99
N ASP A 71 -9.84 9.51 3.81
CA ASP A 71 -8.88 8.69 3.04
C ASP A 71 -7.44 9.20 3.18
N THR A 72 -7.13 9.93 4.25
CA THR A 72 -5.76 10.43 4.53
C THR A 72 -4.70 9.33 4.59
N ALA A 73 -5.07 8.07 4.90
CA ALA A 73 -4.16 6.94 4.81
C ALA A 73 -3.71 6.66 3.36
N THR A 74 -4.63 6.76 2.39
CA THR A 74 -4.33 6.69 0.96
C THR A 74 -3.48 7.88 0.54
N GLY A 75 -3.87 9.10 0.92
CA GLY A 75 -3.09 10.31 0.65
C GLY A 75 -1.65 10.20 1.18
N TYR A 76 -1.46 9.72 2.41
CA TYR A 76 -0.13 9.48 2.97
C TYR A 76 0.72 8.51 2.13
N ARG A 77 0.15 7.38 1.67
CA ARG A 77 0.86 6.42 0.81
C ARG A 77 1.27 7.04 -0.52
N GLN A 78 0.35 7.74 -1.18
CA GLN A 78 0.61 8.43 -2.45
C GLN A 78 1.72 9.47 -2.30
N ALA A 79 1.62 10.33 -1.28
CA ALA A 79 2.64 11.32 -0.95
C ALA A 79 3.99 10.67 -0.64
N PHE A 80 4.02 9.52 0.03
CA PHE A 80 5.25 8.80 0.31
C PHE A 80 5.90 8.21 -0.94
N HIS A 81 5.10 7.69 -1.88
CA HIS A 81 5.59 7.24 -3.17
C HIS A 81 6.19 8.40 -3.97
N ALA A 82 5.49 9.53 -4.07
CA ALA A 82 6.01 10.73 -4.72
C ALA A 82 7.29 11.23 -4.03
N LEU A 83 7.35 11.18 -2.69
CA LEU A 83 8.53 11.54 -1.90
C LEU A 83 9.75 10.65 -2.22
N ALA A 84 9.54 9.37 -2.53
CA ALA A 84 10.64 8.49 -2.90
C ALA A 84 11.29 8.92 -4.22
N VAL A 85 10.49 9.34 -5.20
CA VAL A 85 10.95 9.89 -6.47
C VAL A 85 11.62 11.25 -6.28
N ALA A 86 10.98 12.13 -5.51
CA ALA A 86 11.42 13.50 -5.31
C ALA A 86 12.85 13.61 -4.76
N ARG A 87 13.35 12.59 -4.05
CA ARG A 87 14.72 12.54 -3.52
C ARG A 87 15.79 12.56 -4.60
N GLU A 88 15.50 12.01 -5.77
CA GLU A 88 16.41 11.99 -6.92
C GLU A 88 16.02 13.04 -7.97
N HIS A 89 14.97 13.84 -7.71
CA HIS A 89 14.46 14.84 -8.64
C HIS A 89 15.10 16.21 -8.37
N PRO A 90 15.60 16.93 -9.40
CA PRO A 90 16.24 18.24 -9.21
C PRO A 90 15.34 19.28 -8.52
N ALA A 91 14.03 19.27 -8.81
CA ALA A 91 13.08 20.19 -8.20
C ALA A 91 12.84 19.88 -6.70
N ARG A 92 13.20 18.69 -6.21
CA ARG A 92 12.94 18.22 -4.84
C ARG A 92 11.47 18.15 -4.45
N HIS A 93 10.54 18.34 -5.38
CA HIS A 93 9.13 18.05 -5.20
C HIS A 93 8.58 17.22 -6.37
N VAL A 94 7.66 16.31 -6.07
CA VAL A 94 6.94 15.49 -7.05
C VAL A 94 5.51 15.32 -6.57
N ARG A 95 4.55 15.40 -7.49
CA ARG A 95 3.16 15.04 -7.25
C ARG A 95 2.89 13.62 -7.72
N PHE A 96 2.09 12.89 -6.98
CA PHE A 96 1.67 11.55 -7.34
C PHE A 96 0.81 11.60 -8.62
N GLY A 97 1.15 10.76 -9.60
CA GLY A 97 0.45 10.67 -10.89
C GLY A 97 -0.36 9.39 -11.01
N LEU A 98 -1.68 9.56 -11.12
CA LEU A 98 -2.74 8.61 -11.51
C LEU A 98 -2.29 7.20 -11.90
N ALA A 99 -2.40 6.28 -10.94
CA ALA A 99 -2.83 4.91 -11.24
C ALA A 99 -3.92 4.54 -10.23
N PRO A 100 -5.08 4.01 -10.66
CA PRO A 100 -6.19 3.74 -9.76
C PRO A 100 -5.75 2.77 -8.66
N GLU A 101 -6.21 2.99 -7.43
CA GLU A 101 -5.98 2.05 -6.33
C GLU A 101 -6.62 0.70 -6.68
N PRO A 102 -5.92 -0.45 -6.50
CA PRO A 102 -6.48 -1.75 -6.83
C PRO A 102 -7.81 -2.01 -6.10
N ALA A 103 -7.94 -1.52 -4.86
CA ALA A 103 -9.17 -1.62 -4.08
C ALA A 103 -10.42 -1.02 -4.76
N LEU A 104 -10.25 -0.09 -5.70
CA LEU A 104 -11.33 0.54 -6.46
C LEU A 104 -11.74 -0.27 -7.71
N VAL A 105 -10.84 -1.07 -8.27
CA VAL A 105 -11.07 -1.80 -9.55
C VAL A 105 -11.48 -3.25 -9.37
N VAL A 106 -11.34 -3.81 -8.16
CA VAL A 106 -11.68 -5.21 -7.88
C VAL A 106 -13.19 -5.52 -7.89
N GLY A 107 -14.04 -4.48 -7.82
CA GLY A 107 -15.50 -4.60 -7.89
C GLY A 107 -16.13 -5.42 -6.77
N ARG A 108 -17.37 -5.90 -6.99
CA ARG A 108 -18.16 -6.66 -6.00
C ARG A 108 -17.51 -8.01 -5.63
N ALA A 109 -16.99 -8.74 -6.61
CA ALA A 109 -16.34 -10.03 -6.36
C ALA A 109 -15.11 -9.87 -5.45
N GLY A 110 -14.28 -8.85 -5.70
CA GLY A 110 -13.17 -8.54 -4.81
C GLY A 110 -13.59 -8.15 -3.40
N ARG A 111 -14.73 -7.45 -3.24
CA ARG A 111 -15.29 -7.16 -1.90
C ARG A 111 -15.72 -8.44 -1.18
N GLN A 112 -16.39 -9.36 -1.87
CA GLN A 112 -16.81 -10.65 -1.30
C GLN A 112 -15.60 -11.50 -0.91
N TRP A 113 -14.59 -11.58 -1.78
CA TRP A 113 -13.33 -12.25 -1.49
C TRP A 113 -12.62 -11.64 -0.28
N ALA A 114 -12.50 -10.31 -0.22
CA ALA A 114 -11.86 -9.61 0.88
C ALA A 114 -12.60 -9.84 2.21
N GLU A 115 -13.94 -9.83 2.18
CA GLU A 115 -14.78 -10.13 3.33
C GLU A 115 -14.58 -11.58 3.80
N ALA A 116 -14.62 -12.55 2.90
CA ALA A 116 -14.38 -13.96 3.21
C ALA A 116 -12.99 -14.16 3.83
N LEU A 117 -11.94 -13.57 3.23
CA LEU A 117 -10.58 -13.65 3.76
C LEU A 117 -10.49 -13.02 5.16
N LEU A 118 -11.09 -11.86 5.40
CA LEU A 118 -10.97 -11.13 6.66
C LEU A 118 -11.90 -11.62 7.77
N THR A 119 -12.92 -12.42 7.45
CA THR A 119 -13.95 -12.88 8.41
C THR A 119 -13.36 -13.55 9.66
N PRO A 120 -12.41 -14.50 9.56
CA PRO A 120 -11.84 -15.14 10.76
C PRO A 120 -11.14 -14.16 11.71
N LEU A 121 -10.50 -13.13 11.14
CA LEU A 121 -9.84 -12.08 11.92
C LEU A 121 -10.86 -11.12 12.55
N LEU A 122 -11.88 -10.73 11.80
CA LEU A 122 -12.88 -9.74 12.22
C LEU A 122 -13.85 -10.28 13.27
N THR A 123 -14.14 -11.58 13.23
CA THR A 123 -15.01 -12.27 14.18
C THR A 123 -14.25 -12.84 15.38
N HIS A 124 -12.93 -12.66 15.44
CA HIS A 124 -12.11 -13.14 16.53
C HIS A 124 -12.51 -12.51 17.88
N VAL A 125 -12.81 -13.36 18.85
CA VAL A 125 -13.07 -12.97 20.23
C VAL A 125 -11.87 -13.39 21.10
N PRO A 126 -11.24 -12.44 21.83
CA PRO A 126 -10.10 -12.76 22.68
C PRO A 126 -10.52 -13.66 23.84
N ARG A 127 -9.65 -14.62 24.22
CA ARG A 127 -9.94 -15.55 25.32
C ARG A 127 -9.85 -14.89 26.69
N ARG A 128 -9.02 -13.86 26.83
CA ARG A 128 -8.82 -13.07 28.04
C ARG A 128 -8.98 -11.60 27.74
N ALA A 129 -9.38 -10.79 28.73
CA ALA A 129 -9.59 -9.36 28.54
C ALA A 129 -8.35 -8.60 28.07
N GLN A 130 -7.15 -9.07 28.42
CA GLN A 130 -5.88 -8.50 27.99
C GLN A 130 -5.38 -8.98 26.62
N ASP A 131 -6.02 -10.01 26.03
CA ASP A 131 -5.62 -10.52 24.73
C ASP A 131 -6.15 -9.58 23.63
N PRO A 132 -5.43 -9.42 22.51
CA PRO A 132 -5.81 -8.47 21.47
C PRO A 132 -7.09 -8.90 20.75
N GLY A 133 -8.08 -8.00 20.70
CA GLY A 133 -9.33 -8.22 19.97
C GLY A 133 -9.19 -8.00 18.46
N SER A 134 -10.25 -8.30 17.70
CA SER A 134 -10.27 -8.21 16.24
C SER A 134 -9.84 -6.85 15.68
N GLN A 135 -10.33 -5.75 16.26
CA GLN A 135 -9.96 -4.39 15.85
C GLN A 135 -8.47 -4.11 16.04
N GLU A 136 -7.90 -4.55 17.16
CA GLU A 136 -6.48 -4.36 17.46
C GLU A 136 -5.60 -5.20 16.54
N LEU A 137 -5.99 -6.44 16.23
CA LEU A 137 -5.28 -7.29 15.29
C LEU A 137 -5.37 -6.76 13.86
N ALA A 138 -6.53 -6.27 13.43
CA ALA A 138 -6.71 -5.65 12.12
C ALA A 138 -5.86 -4.37 11.98
N ALA A 139 -5.83 -3.51 12.99
CA ALA A 139 -4.95 -2.33 13.03
C ALA A 139 -3.47 -2.73 13.04
N THR A 140 -3.12 -3.81 13.73
CA THR A 140 -1.75 -4.36 13.75
C THR A 140 -1.32 -4.83 12.36
N ALA A 141 -2.18 -5.59 11.67
CA ALA A 141 -1.92 -6.05 10.31
C ALA A 141 -1.73 -4.88 9.34
N ALA A 142 -2.66 -3.92 9.32
CA ALA A 142 -2.58 -2.76 8.44
C ALA A 142 -1.32 -1.91 8.71
N SER A 143 -1.00 -1.66 9.98
CA SER A 143 0.21 -0.93 10.34
C SER A 143 1.49 -1.69 9.97
N TRP A 144 1.53 -3.00 10.16
CA TRP A 144 2.70 -3.81 9.82
C TRP A 144 2.90 -3.91 8.31
N LEU A 145 1.84 -4.08 7.52
CA LEU A 145 1.96 -4.10 6.06
C LEU A 145 2.46 -2.75 5.54
N ALA A 146 1.99 -1.63 6.11
CA ALA A 146 2.41 -0.29 5.73
C ALA A 146 3.84 0.08 6.19
N PHE A 147 4.29 -0.40 7.35
CA PHE A 147 5.51 0.10 8.00
C PHE A 147 6.55 -0.97 8.37
N SER A 148 6.27 -2.24 8.10
CA SER A 148 7.10 -3.39 8.48
C SER A 148 7.49 -3.34 9.97
N SER A 149 8.78 -3.48 10.30
CA SER A 149 9.27 -3.40 11.68
C SER A 149 9.03 -2.04 12.36
N HIS A 150 8.89 -0.95 11.58
CA HIS A 150 8.61 0.37 12.12
C HIS A 150 7.16 0.53 12.61
N ALA A 151 6.30 -0.46 12.37
CA ALA A 151 4.96 -0.51 12.97
C ALA A 151 4.99 -0.49 14.51
N THR A 152 6.08 -0.93 15.14
CA THR A 152 6.28 -0.82 16.59
C THR A 152 6.19 0.63 17.08
N GLY A 153 6.76 1.59 16.34
CA GLY A 153 6.65 3.02 16.65
C GLY A 153 5.26 3.60 16.40
N HIS A 154 4.59 3.14 15.33
CA HIS A 154 3.23 3.56 15.01
C HIS A 154 2.21 3.08 16.05
N LEU A 155 2.26 1.79 16.38
CA LEU A 155 1.35 1.13 17.32
C LEU A 155 1.73 1.35 18.79
N LYS A 156 2.93 1.90 19.05
CA LYS A 156 3.51 2.04 20.41
C LYS A 156 3.59 0.71 21.17
N VAL A 157 3.96 -0.36 20.47
CA VAL A 157 4.11 -1.72 21.05
C VAL A 157 5.55 -2.22 20.92
N HIS A 158 5.92 -3.16 21.78
CA HIS A 158 7.21 -3.84 21.70
C HIS A 158 7.27 -4.82 20.51
N ARG A 159 8.48 -5.08 19.99
CA ARG A 159 8.71 -6.01 18.86
C ARG A 159 8.16 -7.42 19.10
N ASN A 160 8.22 -7.92 20.33
CA ASN A 160 7.73 -9.26 20.67
C ASN A 160 6.20 -9.29 20.64
N THR A 161 5.54 -8.22 21.08
CA THR A 161 4.08 -8.08 21.01
C THR A 161 3.62 -8.03 19.56
N LEU A 162 4.32 -7.27 18.71
CA LEU A 162 4.07 -7.25 17.27
C LEU A 162 4.21 -8.66 16.67
N ALA A 163 5.30 -9.36 16.96
CA ALA A 163 5.52 -10.72 16.44
C ALA A 163 4.43 -11.71 16.89
N ALA A 164 4.03 -11.67 18.17
CA ALA A 164 2.97 -12.54 18.69
C ALA A 164 1.61 -12.26 18.01
N ARG A 165 1.27 -10.99 17.79
CA ARG A 165 0.04 -10.59 17.07
C ARG A 165 0.07 -11.03 15.62
N LEU A 166 1.18 -10.84 14.92
CA LEU A 166 1.34 -11.28 13.53
C LEU A 166 1.22 -12.80 13.40
N LYS A 167 1.79 -13.55 14.34
CA LYS A 167 1.61 -15.01 14.40
C LYS A 167 0.14 -15.38 14.55
N LEU A 168 -0.57 -14.76 15.50
CA LEU A 168 -2.01 -15.00 15.69
C LEU A 168 -2.83 -14.62 14.44
N ILE A 169 -2.50 -13.50 13.77
CA ILE A 169 -3.16 -13.08 12.53
C ILE A 169 -2.95 -14.13 11.43
N GLY A 170 -1.72 -14.61 11.24
CA GLY A 170 -1.41 -15.68 10.28
C GLY A 170 -2.17 -16.96 10.58
N GLU A 171 -2.23 -17.38 11.85
CA GLU A 171 -2.99 -18.55 12.30
C GLU A 171 -4.50 -18.41 12.06
N LEU A 172 -5.09 -17.26 12.38
CA LEU A 172 -6.52 -17.00 12.17
C LEU A 172 -6.91 -17.00 10.69
N LEU A 173 -6.04 -16.44 9.84
CA LEU A 173 -6.30 -16.28 8.41
C LEU A 173 -5.81 -17.47 7.58
N GLY A 174 -5.08 -18.42 8.16
CA GLY A 174 -4.40 -19.49 7.42
C GLY A 174 -3.34 -18.96 6.46
N LEU A 175 -2.70 -17.83 6.78
CA LEU A 175 -1.71 -17.15 5.94
C LEU A 175 -0.30 -17.30 6.51
N ASP A 176 0.68 -17.53 5.65
CA ASP A 176 2.09 -17.39 6.01
C ASP A 176 2.56 -15.95 5.74
N LEU A 177 2.56 -15.14 6.79
CA LEU A 177 2.98 -13.73 6.71
C LEU A 177 4.48 -13.54 6.39
N HIS A 178 5.28 -14.60 6.23
CA HIS A 178 6.61 -14.50 5.64
C HIS A 178 6.60 -14.46 4.11
N ARG A 179 5.51 -14.90 3.48
CA ARG A 179 5.32 -14.91 2.02
C ARG A 179 4.70 -13.60 1.54
N LEU A 180 5.26 -13.03 0.49
CA LEU A 180 4.81 -11.80 -0.12
C LEU A 180 3.45 -11.97 -0.78
N ALA A 181 3.14 -13.16 -1.30
CA ALA A 181 1.82 -13.50 -1.82
C ALA A 181 0.72 -13.28 -0.77
N ASP A 182 0.90 -13.88 0.41
CA ASP A 182 -0.05 -13.83 1.51
C ASP A 182 -0.13 -12.40 2.11
N GLN A 183 1.01 -11.70 2.20
CA GLN A 183 1.04 -10.28 2.57
C GLN A 183 0.26 -9.41 1.57
N SER A 184 0.39 -9.67 0.27
CA SER A 184 -0.26 -8.88 -0.77
C SER A 184 -1.77 -9.12 -0.81
N ALA A 185 -2.20 -10.35 -0.59
CA ALA A 185 -3.61 -10.70 -0.41
C ALA A 185 -4.20 -9.96 0.80
N LEU A 186 -3.53 -10.03 1.95
CA LEU A 186 -3.99 -9.37 3.17
C LEU A 186 -4.03 -7.84 3.03
N ASP A 187 -3.01 -7.24 2.41
CA ASP A 187 -2.95 -5.81 2.15
C ASP A 187 -4.10 -5.34 1.24
N LEU A 188 -4.35 -6.06 0.15
CA LEU A 188 -5.46 -5.75 -0.75
C LEU A 188 -6.81 -5.86 -0.04
N ALA A 189 -7.05 -6.94 0.70
CA ALA A 189 -8.31 -7.14 1.42
C ALA A 189 -8.55 -6.05 2.48
N LEU A 190 -7.53 -5.65 3.23
CA LEU A 190 -7.63 -4.57 4.21
C LEU A 190 -7.92 -3.22 3.53
N ARG A 191 -7.33 -2.94 2.36
CA ARG A 191 -7.62 -1.73 1.60
C ARG A 191 -9.04 -1.73 1.03
N ILE A 192 -9.51 -2.85 0.48
CA ILE A 192 -10.89 -3.00 0.01
C ILE A 192 -11.90 -2.71 1.13
N ARG A 193 -11.64 -3.20 2.35
CA ARG A 193 -12.48 -2.93 3.52
C ARG A 193 -12.46 -1.47 3.94
N ALA A 194 -11.31 -0.80 3.80
CA ALA A 194 -11.17 0.62 4.12
C ALA A 194 -11.84 1.52 3.06
N THR A 195 -12.01 1.03 1.83
CA THR A 195 -12.69 1.76 0.76
C THR A 195 -14.22 1.73 0.98
N PRO A 196 -14.88 2.91 1.09
CA PRO A 196 -16.34 2.98 1.17
C PRO A 196 -17.00 2.17 0.06
N ALA A 197 -18.09 1.47 0.37
CA ALA A 197 -18.88 0.81 -0.66
C ALA A 197 -19.45 1.90 -1.59
N PRO A 198 -19.28 1.80 -2.93
CA PRO A 198 -19.96 2.71 -3.83
C PRO A 198 -21.47 2.60 -3.57
N VAL A 199 -22.15 3.75 -3.51
CA VAL A 199 -23.62 3.81 -3.49
C VAL A 199 -24.10 2.99 -4.68
N CYS A 200 -24.96 2.00 -4.45
CA CYS A 200 -25.36 0.99 -5.42
C CYS A 200 -25.76 1.58 -6.77
N THR A 201 -24.80 1.70 -7.69
CA THR A 201 -25.06 1.79 -9.12
C THR A 201 -24.84 0.38 -9.68
N PRO A 202 -25.84 -0.20 -10.35
CA PRO A 202 -25.67 -1.48 -11.03
C PRO A 202 -24.50 -1.41 -12.01
N ASP A 203 -23.67 -2.46 -12.01
CA ASP A 203 -22.58 -2.59 -12.98
C ASP A 203 -23.19 -2.68 -14.41
N PRO A 204 -22.74 -1.87 -15.38
CA PRO A 204 -23.21 -1.97 -16.76
C PRO A 204 -22.70 -3.28 -17.39
N GLY A 205 -23.41 -4.38 -17.15
CA GLY A 205 -23.06 -5.67 -17.75
C GLY A 205 -23.56 -6.94 -17.04
N GLU A 206 -24.18 -6.85 -15.86
CA GLU A 206 -24.74 -8.05 -15.21
C GLU A 206 -26.19 -8.30 -15.68
N PRO A 207 -26.50 -9.46 -16.29
CA PRO A 207 -27.89 -9.85 -16.48
C PRO A 207 -28.56 -10.04 -15.13
N ALA A 208 -29.76 -9.47 -14.98
CA ALA A 208 -30.57 -9.57 -13.78
C ALA A 208 -30.84 -11.06 -13.46
N ARG A 209 -30.17 -11.59 -12.44
CA ARG A 209 -30.49 -12.92 -11.91
C ARG A 209 -31.80 -12.82 -11.16
N THR A 210 -32.86 -13.33 -11.78
CA THR A 210 -34.15 -13.62 -11.15
C THR A 210 -33.93 -14.53 -9.96
N ALA A 211 -34.48 -14.13 -8.81
CA ALA A 211 -34.53 -14.93 -7.61
C ALA A 211 -35.39 -16.17 -7.87
N ASP A 212 -34.75 -17.32 -8.07
CA ASP A 212 -35.36 -18.61 -7.77
C ASP A 212 -34.29 -19.70 -7.64
N SER A 213 -34.10 -20.15 -6.40
CA SER A 213 -33.86 -21.52 -5.93
C SER A 213 -33.00 -21.51 -4.65
N ALA A 214 -33.71 -21.58 -3.53
CA ALA A 214 -33.16 -22.03 -2.26
C ALA A 214 -32.92 -23.54 -2.27
N HIS A 215 -32.03 -23.98 -1.38
CA HIS A 215 -31.70 -25.35 -0.91
C HIS A 215 -30.39 -25.94 -1.43
N ALA A 216 -29.31 -25.71 -0.66
CA ALA A 216 -28.34 -26.75 -0.35
C ALA A 216 -27.83 -26.53 1.08
N ASP A 217 -28.16 -27.51 1.91
CA ASP A 217 -27.75 -27.70 3.29
C ASP A 217 -26.33 -28.33 3.32
N GLY A 218 -25.57 -28.12 4.40
CA GLY A 218 -24.45 -29.01 4.75
C GLY A 218 -23.02 -28.43 4.77
N THR A 219 -22.53 -28.21 5.99
CA THR A 219 -21.12 -28.37 6.43
C THR A 219 -20.04 -27.55 5.73
N ALA A 220 -19.74 -26.37 6.29
CA ALA A 220 -18.51 -25.64 6.04
C ALA A 220 -17.31 -26.40 6.64
N ALA A 221 -16.63 -27.18 5.79
CA ALA A 221 -15.28 -27.66 6.07
C ALA A 221 -14.31 -26.47 6.22
N PRO A 222 -13.23 -26.59 7.01
CA PRO A 222 -12.27 -25.50 7.17
C PRO A 222 -11.64 -25.16 5.82
N VAL A 223 -11.79 -23.90 5.42
CA VAL A 223 -11.21 -23.36 4.18
C VAL A 223 -9.69 -23.40 4.35
N HIS A 224 -9.04 -24.39 3.71
CA HIS A 224 -7.58 -24.50 3.70
C HIS A 224 -6.97 -23.28 2.99
N ALA A 225 -5.75 -22.91 3.37
CA ALA A 225 -4.95 -21.80 2.80
C ALA A 225 -4.91 -21.75 1.25
N ASN A 226 -5.14 -22.89 0.58
CA ASN A 226 -5.16 -22.99 -0.86
C ASN A 226 -6.44 -22.39 -1.51
N GLY A 227 -7.57 -22.32 -0.79
CA GLY A 227 -8.82 -21.74 -1.29
C GLY A 227 -8.73 -20.22 -1.47
N ALA A 228 -8.17 -19.51 -0.49
CA ALA A 228 -8.01 -18.05 -0.55
C ALA A 228 -7.12 -17.58 -1.72
N ALA A 229 -6.14 -18.40 -2.12
CA ALA A 229 -5.27 -18.13 -3.28
C ALA A 229 -5.99 -18.39 -4.61
N HIS A 230 -6.77 -19.48 -4.72
CA HIS A 230 -7.62 -19.74 -5.88
C HIS A 230 -8.67 -18.63 -6.07
N ASP A 231 -9.23 -18.13 -4.97
CA ASP A 231 -10.22 -17.04 -4.99
C ASP A 231 -9.57 -15.68 -5.33
N LEU A 232 -8.32 -15.42 -4.89
CA LEU A 232 -7.59 -14.22 -5.30
C LEU A 232 -7.30 -14.22 -6.81
N ASP A 233 -6.87 -15.35 -7.37
CA ASP A 233 -6.61 -15.46 -8.81
C ASP A 233 -7.88 -15.16 -9.63
N GLU A 234 -9.08 -15.51 -9.15
CA GLU A 234 -10.35 -15.12 -9.79
C GLU A 234 -10.55 -13.60 -9.80
N VAL A 235 -10.29 -12.92 -8.67
CA VAL A 235 -10.32 -11.46 -8.60
C VAL A 235 -9.31 -10.85 -9.59
N LEU A 236 -8.10 -11.40 -9.66
CA LEU A 236 -7.03 -10.90 -10.53
C LEU A 236 -7.30 -11.09 -12.02
N ARG A 237 -8.08 -12.10 -12.41
CA ARG A 237 -8.49 -12.32 -13.82
C ARG A 237 -9.47 -11.28 -14.36
N ARG A 238 -10.13 -10.51 -13.50
CA ARG A 238 -11.14 -9.53 -13.93
C ARG A 238 -10.53 -8.47 -14.87
N PRO A 239 -11.23 -8.06 -15.95
CA PRO A 239 -10.69 -7.12 -16.93
C PRO A 239 -10.18 -5.81 -16.34
N ALA A 240 -10.90 -5.21 -15.39
CA ALA A 240 -10.49 -3.97 -14.73
C ALA A 240 -9.19 -4.14 -13.90
N VAL A 241 -8.99 -5.32 -13.29
CA VAL A 241 -7.76 -5.63 -12.55
C VAL A 241 -6.60 -5.93 -13.51
N GLN A 242 -6.87 -6.58 -14.63
CA GLN A 242 -5.89 -6.79 -15.71
C GLN A 242 -5.43 -5.47 -16.32
N GLU A 243 -6.34 -4.55 -16.59
CA GLU A 243 -6.03 -3.21 -17.09
C GLU A 243 -5.22 -2.42 -16.05
N TRP A 244 -5.61 -2.47 -14.79
CA TRP A 244 -4.85 -1.89 -13.69
C TRP A 244 -3.42 -2.45 -13.63
N ALA A 245 -3.27 -3.77 -13.68
CA ALA A 245 -1.97 -4.44 -13.64
C ALA A 245 -1.08 -4.05 -14.81
N ALA A 246 -1.65 -3.97 -16.02
CA ALA A 246 -0.96 -3.51 -17.22
C ALA A 246 -0.46 -2.07 -17.04
N ARG A 247 -1.25 -1.17 -16.45
CA ARG A 247 -0.83 0.21 -16.16
C ARG A 247 0.31 0.28 -15.14
N GLN A 248 0.27 -0.55 -14.08
CA GLN A 248 1.36 -0.60 -13.09
C GLN A 248 2.70 -1.05 -13.72
N LEU A 249 2.63 -1.98 -14.68
CA LEU A 249 3.80 -2.60 -15.30
C LEU A 249 4.23 -1.93 -16.61
N ALA A 250 3.44 -1.00 -17.16
CA ALA A 250 3.75 -0.27 -18.38
C ALA A 250 5.15 0.40 -18.38
N PRO A 251 5.63 1.00 -17.26
CA PRO A 251 6.99 1.55 -17.22
C PRO A 251 8.09 0.50 -17.43
N MET A 252 7.84 -0.76 -17.09
CA MET A 252 8.79 -1.88 -17.27
C MET A 252 8.88 -2.32 -18.74
N THR A 253 7.74 -2.36 -19.43
CA THR A 253 7.68 -2.70 -20.87
C THR A 253 8.17 -1.57 -21.79
N GLY A 254 8.29 -0.35 -21.26
CA GLY A 254 8.77 0.84 -21.98
C GLY A 254 10.21 1.22 -21.61
N PRO A 255 10.42 2.42 -21.01
CA PRO A 255 11.74 3.05 -20.87
C PRO A 255 12.74 2.30 -19.99
N ALA A 256 12.30 1.36 -19.14
CA ALA A 256 13.19 0.61 -18.26
C ALA A 256 13.88 -0.58 -18.96
N GLY A 257 13.16 -1.23 -19.88
CA GLY A 257 13.60 -2.41 -20.63
C GLY A 257 13.67 -3.72 -19.82
N PRO A 258 14.09 -4.83 -20.46
CA PRO A 258 13.99 -6.19 -19.89
C PRO A 258 14.78 -6.41 -18.58
N ALA A 259 15.93 -5.76 -18.42
CA ALA A 259 16.77 -5.92 -17.21
C ALA A 259 16.10 -5.33 -15.96
N ALA A 260 15.24 -4.32 -16.13
CA ALA A 260 14.44 -3.74 -15.06
C ALA A 260 13.35 -4.73 -14.59
N GLU A 261 12.67 -5.38 -15.55
CA GLU A 261 11.69 -6.42 -15.28
C GLU A 261 12.32 -7.64 -14.58
N GLU A 262 13.47 -8.11 -15.06
CA GLU A 262 14.25 -9.19 -14.43
C GLU A 262 14.58 -8.85 -12.97
N THR A 263 15.07 -7.63 -12.73
CA THR A 263 15.40 -7.17 -11.37
C THR A 263 14.15 -7.14 -10.48
N LEU A 264 13.01 -6.66 -11.00
CA LEU A 264 11.75 -6.60 -10.26
C LEU A 264 11.23 -8.01 -9.93
N ARG A 265 11.21 -8.91 -10.90
CA ARG A 265 10.77 -10.31 -10.72
C ARG A 265 11.64 -11.04 -9.70
N ALA A 266 12.96 -10.96 -9.83
CA ALA A 266 13.89 -11.56 -8.86
C ALA A 266 13.70 -10.97 -7.45
N TRP A 267 13.47 -9.66 -7.35
CA TRP A 267 13.23 -9.03 -6.05
C TRP A 267 11.96 -9.51 -5.37
N LEU A 268 10.86 -9.59 -6.11
CA LEU A 268 9.56 -10.04 -5.59
C LEU A 268 9.56 -11.55 -5.33
N GLY A 269 10.20 -12.35 -6.18
CA GLY A 269 10.41 -13.80 -5.96
C GLY A 269 11.26 -14.11 -4.73
N CYS A 270 12.16 -13.20 -4.35
CA CYS A 270 12.94 -13.25 -3.12
C CYS A 270 12.24 -12.63 -1.89
N GLU A 271 10.92 -12.47 -1.90
CA GLU A 271 10.11 -11.89 -0.81
C GLU A 271 10.46 -10.42 -0.49
N GLY A 272 10.98 -9.70 -1.49
CA GLY A 272 11.46 -8.33 -1.34
C GLY A 272 12.79 -8.20 -0.58
N ARG A 273 13.57 -9.27 -0.43
CA ARG A 273 14.83 -9.29 0.35
C ARG A 273 16.06 -9.05 -0.53
N LEU A 274 16.77 -7.95 -0.27
CA LEU A 274 17.96 -7.54 -1.05
C LEU A 274 19.09 -8.58 -1.14
N GLY A 275 19.38 -9.31 -0.07
CA GLY A 275 20.46 -10.30 -0.03
C GLY A 275 20.22 -11.44 -1.03
N PRO A 276 19.12 -12.19 -0.88
CA PRO A 276 18.70 -13.22 -1.83
C PRO A 276 18.58 -12.70 -3.28
N THR A 277 17.97 -11.54 -3.49
CA THR A 277 17.86 -10.95 -4.84
C THR A 277 19.22 -10.68 -5.49
N ALA A 278 20.20 -10.19 -4.72
CA ALA A 278 21.53 -9.95 -5.23
C ALA A 278 22.23 -11.25 -5.63
N ALA A 279 22.06 -12.31 -4.83
CA ALA A 279 22.58 -13.64 -5.13
C ALA A 279 21.93 -14.23 -6.40
N GLU A 280 20.61 -14.12 -6.54
CA GLU A 280 19.86 -14.58 -7.72
C GLU A 280 20.30 -13.86 -8.99
N LEU A 281 20.49 -12.53 -8.93
CA LEU A 281 20.94 -11.72 -10.06
C LEU A 281 22.46 -11.78 -10.32
N GLY A 282 23.23 -12.52 -9.50
CA GLY A 282 24.68 -12.60 -9.63
C GLY A 282 25.42 -11.27 -9.43
N ILE A 283 24.88 -10.36 -8.61
CA ILE A 283 25.45 -9.03 -8.33
C ILE A 283 25.65 -8.79 -6.83
N SER A 284 26.32 -7.69 -6.48
CA SER A 284 26.47 -7.29 -5.08
C SER A 284 25.16 -6.70 -4.52
N VAL A 285 24.96 -6.81 -3.20
CA VAL A 285 23.81 -6.20 -2.49
C VAL A 285 23.68 -4.69 -2.74
N PRO A 286 24.76 -3.88 -2.71
CA PRO A 286 24.70 -2.49 -3.14
C PRO A 286 24.27 -2.31 -4.60
N GLY A 287 24.70 -3.21 -5.49
CA GLY A 287 24.27 -3.24 -6.89
C GLY A 287 22.77 -3.47 -7.06
N ALA A 288 22.21 -4.48 -6.36
CA ALA A 288 20.78 -4.76 -6.36
C ALA A 288 19.98 -3.55 -5.81
N ARG A 289 20.44 -2.95 -4.70
CA ARG A 289 19.85 -1.72 -4.15
C ARG A 289 19.85 -0.58 -5.18
N LYS A 290 20.97 -0.34 -5.86
CA LYS A 290 21.08 0.70 -6.89
C LYS A 290 20.10 0.47 -8.04
N ARG A 291 19.93 -0.78 -8.49
CA ARG A 291 18.93 -1.12 -9.52
C ARG A 291 17.50 -0.85 -9.02
N LEU A 292 17.16 -1.27 -7.81
CA LEU A 292 15.84 -1.02 -7.21
C LEU A 292 15.56 0.47 -7.00
N THR A 293 16.53 1.28 -6.60
CA THR A 293 16.35 2.75 -6.52
C THR A 293 16.07 3.37 -7.89
N ARG A 294 16.70 2.89 -8.97
CA ARG A 294 16.34 3.32 -10.33
C ARG A 294 14.91 2.91 -10.69
N LEU A 295 14.48 1.72 -10.28
CA LEU A 295 13.09 1.28 -10.45
C LEU A 295 12.11 2.17 -9.68
N GLU A 296 12.46 2.68 -8.49
CA GLU A 296 11.61 3.63 -7.76
C GLU A 296 11.32 4.89 -8.60
N THR A 297 12.33 5.42 -9.29
CA THR A 297 12.18 6.57 -10.21
C THR A 297 11.32 6.21 -11.43
N VAL A 298 11.55 5.06 -12.06
CA VAL A 298 10.80 4.68 -13.27
C VAL A 298 9.33 4.37 -12.96
N LEU A 299 9.08 3.64 -11.87
CA LEU A 299 7.73 3.26 -11.44
C LEU A 299 6.99 4.39 -10.73
N GLN A 300 7.70 5.47 -10.36
CA GLN A 300 7.17 6.56 -9.54
C GLN A 300 6.61 6.07 -8.19
N ARG A 301 7.25 5.06 -7.59
CA ARG A 301 6.79 4.37 -6.38
C ARG A 301 7.96 4.08 -5.45
N SER A 302 7.71 4.07 -4.15
CA SER A 302 8.72 3.55 -3.21
C SER A 302 8.71 2.03 -3.23
N LEU A 303 9.89 1.42 -3.28
CA LEU A 303 10.10 -0.03 -3.22
C LEU A 303 10.86 -0.40 -1.95
N LEU A 304 11.90 0.36 -1.62
CA LEU A 304 12.86 0.01 -0.57
C LEU A 304 12.47 0.56 0.81
N ARG A 305 11.55 1.53 0.86
CA ARG A 305 11.09 2.15 2.11
C ARG A 305 9.58 1.95 2.28
N PRO A 306 9.11 1.62 3.49
CA PRO A 306 7.69 1.59 3.76
C PRO A 306 7.07 3.00 3.79
N PRO A 307 5.83 3.20 3.29
CA PRO A 307 5.01 2.24 2.55
C PRO A 307 5.60 1.90 1.16
N SER A 308 5.70 0.60 0.89
CA SER A 308 6.32 0.05 -0.32
C SER A 308 5.25 -0.45 -1.29
N ALA A 309 5.45 -0.22 -2.58
CA ALA A 309 4.59 -0.71 -3.65
C ALA A 309 4.78 -2.21 -3.98
N ARG A 310 5.60 -2.93 -3.19
CA ARG A 310 5.87 -4.36 -3.40
C ARG A 310 4.61 -5.23 -3.51
N TYR A 311 3.57 -4.92 -2.73
CA TYR A 311 2.32 -5.69 -2.76
C TYR A 311 1.54 -5.44 -4.06
N ASP A 312 1.41 -4.17 -4.46
CA ASP A 312 0.77 -3.78 -5.72
C ASP A 312 1.51 -4.39 -6.92
N LEU A 313 2.84 -4.36 -6.91
CA LEU A 313 3.65 -4.92 -8.00
C LEU A 313 3.60 -6.45 -8.04
N TRP A 314 3.54 -7.11 -6.88
CA TRP A 314 3.31 -8.55 -6.81
C TRP A 314 1.94 -8.91 -7.40
N LEU A 315 0.88 -8.20 -7.01
CA LEU A 315 -0.48 -8.40 -7.55
C LEU A 315 -0.54 -8.16 -9.05
N ALA A 316 0.15 -7.12 -9.55
CA ALA A 316 0.19 -6.81 -10.97
C ALA A 316 0.91 -7.90 -11.79
N LEU A 317 2.05 -8.41 -11.29
CA LEU A 317 2.75 -9.53 -11.95
C LEU A 317 1.90 -10.81 -11.91
N ARG A 318 1.28 -11.12 -10.76
CA ARG A 318 0.41 -12.29 -10.63
C ARG A 318 -0.78 -12.20 -11.57
N ALA A 319 -1.39 -11.02 -11.71
CA ALA A 319 -2.48 -10.80 -12.67
C ALA A 319 -2.06 -11.14 -14.10
N GLN A 320 -0.85 -10.75 -14.53
CA GLN A 320 -0.35 -11.12 -15.86
C GLN A 320 -0.16 -12.63 -16.05
N GLU A 321 0.27 -13.35 -15.00
CA GLU A 321 0.47 -14.80 -15.03
C GLU A 321 -0.83 -15.60 -15.10
N VAL A 322 -1.91 -15.10 -14.47
CA VAL A 322 -3.21 -15.78 -14.43
C VAL A 322 -4.14 -15.36 -15.56
N LYS A 323 -3.67 -14.49 -16.46
CA LYS A 323 -4.39 -14.08 -17.66
C LYS A 323 -4.74 -15.35 -18.48
N PRO A 324 -6.01 -15.52 -18.90
CA PRO A 324 -6.45 -16.69 -19.64
C PRO A 324 -5.75 -16.85 -20.99
#